data_AF-A0A1H4E6J1-F1
#
_entry.id   AF-A0A1H4E6J1-F1
#
_cell.length_a   1.000
_cell.length_b   1.000
_cell.length_c   1.000
_cell.angle_alpha   90.00
_cell.angle_beta   90.00
_cell.angle_gamma   90.00
#
_symmetry.space_group_name_H-M   'P 1'
#
loop_
_entity.id
_entity.type
_entity.pdbx_description
1 polymer ?
#
loop_
_entity_poly.entity_id
_entity_poly.type
_entity_poly.pdbx_seq_one_letter_code
_entity_poly.pdbx_strand_id
1 'polypeptide(L)' 'MNVFRKVIRFYVEGFREMTVGRTLWAIILVKLFIMFAVLKVFFFPDLLAGKSPEEKADYVLENLAPPASGTEPSIQ' A
#
# COMPACT_ATOMS: atom_id res chain seq x y z
N MET A 1 9.94 -34.36 -17.46
CA MET A 1 10.01 -33.19 -16.55
C MET A 1 9.79 -31.92 -17.35
N ASN A 2 8.54 -31.45 -17.48
CA ASN A 2 8.17 -30.14 -18.07
C ASN A 2 6.68 -29.78 -17.79
N VAL A 3 6.03 -30.42 -16.82
CA VAL A 3 4.58 -30.24 -16.54
C VAL A 3 4.29 -28.77 -16.20
N PHE A 4 5.17 -28.14 -15.41
CA PHE A 4 5.07 -26.73 -15.06
C PHE A 4 5.06 -25.81 -16.28
N ARG A 5 5.93 -26.04 -17.27
CA ARG A 5 5.96 -25.27 -18.53
C ARG A 5 4.69 -25.49 -19.35
N LYS A 6 4.09 -26.69 -19.29
CA LYS A 6 2.84 -27.01 -19.98
C LYS A 6 1.65 -26.31 -19.32
N VAL A 7 1.59 -26.28 -17.99
CA VAL A 7 0.57 -25.57 -17.21
C VAL A 7 0.66 -24.05 -17.44
N ILE A 8 1.86 -23.47 -17.39
CA ILE A 8 2.07 -22.05 -17.68
C ILE A 8 1.63 -21.71 -19.10
N ARG A 9 2.03 -22.52 -20.10
CA ARG A 9 1.65 -22.28 -21.49
C ARG A 9 0.14 -22.36 -21.69
N PHE A 10 -0.53 -23.35 -21.09
CA PHE A 10 -1.97 -23.49 -21.17
C PHE A 10 -2.70 -22.31 -20.51
N TYR A 11 -2.21 -21.84 -19.36
CA TYR A 11 -2.76 -20.65 -18.69
C TYR A 11 -2.58 -19.39 -19.54
N VAL A 12 -1.39 -19.18 -20.11
CA VAL A 12 -1.09 -18.03 -20.97
C VAL A 12 -1.85 -18.11 -22.30
N GLU A 13 -1.97 -19.28 -22.92
CA GLU A 13 -2.73 -19.49 -24.16
C GLU A 13 -4.22 -19.29 -23.94
N GLY A 14 -4.81 -19.92 -22.91
CA GLY A 14 -6.22 -19.73 -22.58
C GLY A 14 -6.55 -18.29 -22.19
N PHE A 15 -5.66 -17.63 -21.44
CA PHE A 15 -5.80 -16.21 -21.10
C PHE A 15 -5.67 -15.29 -22.32
N ARG A 16 -4.82 -15.64 -23.30
CA ARG A 16 -4.59 -14.83 -24.51
C ARG A 16 -5.69 -14.99 -25.56
N GLU A 17 -6.25 -16.19 -25.71
CA GLU A 17 -7.37 -16.45 -26.63
C GLU A 17 -8.69 -15.82 -26.16
N MET A 18 -8.87 -15.59 -24.86
CA MET A 18 -10.08 -14.96 -24.34
C MET A 18 -9.99 -13.42 -24.43
N THR A 19 -10.69 -12.85 -25.40
CA THR A 19 -10.95 -11.39 -25.50
C THR A 19 -11.58 -10.83 -24.22
N VAL A 20 -12.46 -11.62 -23.58
CA VAL A 20 -13.10 -11.27 -22.29
C VAL A 20 -12.08 -11.24 -21.15
N GLY A 21 -11.15 -12.20 -21.09
CA GLY A 21 -10.12 -12.29 -20.06
C GLY A 21 -9.16 -11.10 -20.11
N ARG A 22 -8.72 -10.71 -21.31
CA ARG A 22 -7.89 -9.52 -21.53
C ARG A 22 -8.59 -8.23 -21.08
N THR A 23 -9.88 -8.11 -21.40
CA THR A 23 -10.70 -6.96 -21.00
C THR A 23 -10.87 -6.89 -19.49
N LEU A 24 -11.18 -8.01 -18.83
CA LEU A 24 -11.29 -8.10 -17.38
C LEU A 24 -9.97 -7.75 -16.69
N TRP A 25 -8.85 -8.25 -17.20
CA TRP A 25 -7.54 -7.97 -16.61
C TRP A 25 -7.15 -6.49 -16.78
N ALA A 26 -7.47 -5.90 -17.93
CA ALA A 26 -7.32 -4.47 -18.14
C ALA A 26 -8.18 -3.66 -17.14
N ILE A 27 -9.43 -4.07 -16.92
CA ILE A 27 -10.31 -3.45 -15.91
C ILE A 27 -9.71 -3.58 -14.51
N ILE A 28 -9.20 -4.76 -14.13
CA ILE A 28 -8.55 -4.99 -12.84
C ILE A 28 -7.33 -4.08 -12.70
N LEU A 29 -6.47 -4.00 -13.72
CA LEU A 29 -5.29 -3.12 -13.73
C LEU A 29 -5.68 -1.65 -13.57
N VAL A 30 -6.67 -1.18 -14.33
CA VAL A 30 -7.17 0.19 -14.25
C VAL A 30 -7.75 0.46 -12.87
N LYS A 31 -8.54 -0.47 -12.32
CA LYS A 31 -9.13 -0.32 -11.00
C LYS A 31 -8.06 -0.32 -9.92
N LEU A 32 -7.05 -1.18 -9.99
CA LEU A 32 -5.91 -1.18 -9.09
C LEU A 32 -5.11 0.13 -9.18
N PHE A 33 -4.88 0.65 -10.39
CA PHE A 33 -4.19 1.91 -10.59
C PHE A 33 -4.98 3.09 -10.01
N ILE A 34 -6.29 3.16 -10.26
CA ILE A 34 -7.17 4.20 -9.71
C ILE A 34 -7.25 4.08 -8.19
N MET A 35 -7.46 2.88 -7.65
CA MET A 35 -7.50 2.65 -6.20
C MET A 35 -6.17 3.03 -5.55
N PHE A 36 -5.04 2.68 -6.16
CA PHE A 36 -3.72 3.06 -5.68
C PHE A 36 -3.49 4.56 -5.79
N ALA A 37 -3.86 5.22 -6.88
CA ALA A 37 -3.69 6.66 -7.07
C ALA A 37 -4.57 7.45 -6.10
N VAL A 38 -5.83 7.05 -5.92
CA VAL A 38 -6.75 7.64 -4.94
C VAL A 38 -6.22 7.40 -3.53
N LEU A 39 -5.92 6.16 -3.11
CA LEU A 39 -5.32 5.92 -1.80
C LEU A 39 -4.02 6.72 -1.64
N LYS A 40 -3.17 6.78 -2.66
CA LYS A 40 -1.89 7.49 -2.57
C LYS A 40 -2.09 9.00 -2.40
N VAL A 41 -3.03 9.60 -3.14
CA VAL A 41 -3.28 11.05 -3.07
C VAL A 41 -4.11 11.42 -1.83
N PHE A 42 -5.06 10.59 -1.40
CA PHE A 42 -5.92 10.85 -0.24
C PHE A 42 -5.32 10.41 1.11
N PHE A 43 -4.49 9.37 1.15
CA PHE A 43 -3.76 8.95 2.37
C PHE A 43 -2.38 9.59 2.49
N PHE A 44 -1.81 10.13 1.40
CA PHE A 44 -0.57 10.92 1.46
C PHE A 44 -0.66 12.35 0.87
N PRO A 45 -1.76 13.11 1.03
CA PRO A 45 -1.88 14.46 0.48
C PRO A 45 -0.92 15.45 1.16
N ASP A 46 -0.44 15.14 2.37
CA ASP A 46 0.39 16.05 3.16
C ASP A 46 1.81 15.55 3.47
N LEU A 47 2.36 14.56 2.73
CA LEU A 47 3.79 14.24 2.90
C LEU A 47 4.72 15.23 2.18
N LEU A 48 4.21 16.08 1.28
CA LEU A 48 5.04 16.88 0.37
C LEU A 48 4.59 18.34 0.19
N ALA A 49 3.45 18.77 0.72
CA ALA A 49 2.85 20.05 0.35
C ALA A 49 2.89 21.16 1.43
N GLY A 50 3.63 21.01 2.55
CA GLY A 50 3.82 22.19 3.41
C GLY A 50 4.36 22.06 4.83
N LYS A 51 4.70 20.88 5.35
CA LYS A 51 5.34 20.73 6.67
C LYS A 51 6.42 19.67 6.66
N SER A 52 7.51 19.95 7.37
CA SER A 52 8.71 19.10 7.44
C SER A 52 8.33 17.65 7.82
N PRO A 53 8.96 16.63 7.21
CA PRO A 53 8.86 15.23 7.67
C PRO A 53 9.12 15.05 9.17
N GLU A 54 9.86 15.96 9.79
CA GLU A 54 10.21 15.95 11.21
C GLU A 54 8.99 16.18 12.12
N GLU A 55 8.10 17.15 11.81
CA GLU A 55 6.97 17.50 12.68
C GLU A 55 5.91 16.37 12.78
N LYS A 56 5.81 15.51 11.75
CA LYS A 56 4.86 14.38 11.73
C LYS A 56 5.42 13.13 12.39
N ALA A 57 6.74 12.93 12.32
CA ALA A 57 7.40 11.88 13.08
C ALA A 57 7.32 12.19 14.58
N ASP A 58 7.53 13.45 14.97
CA ASP A 58 7.45 13.91 16.35
C ASP A 58 6.04 13.74 16.94
N TYR A 59 4.98 14.07 16.19
CA TYR A 59 3.59 13.89 16.67
C TYR A 59 3.21 12.41 16.85
N VAL A 60 3.73 11.51 16.02
CA VAL A 60 3.49 10.05 16.14
C VAL A 60 4.34 9.45 17.26
N LEU A 61 5.57 9.93 17.46
CA LEU A 61 6.43 9.54 18.58
C LEU A 61 5.85 10.00 19.92
N GLU A 62 5.28 11.20 19.99
CA GLU A 62 4.69 11.78 21.20
C GLU A 62 3.35 11.12 21.59
N ASN A 63 2.56 10.64 20.63
CA ASN A 63 1.28 9.95 20.89
C ASN A 63 1.37 8.41 21.03
N LEU A 64 2.45 7.78 20.53
CA LEU A 64 2.67 6.33 20.68
C LEU A 64 3.58 5.98 21.85
N ALA A 65 4.34 6.93 22.39
CA ALA A 65 4.83 6.80 23.75
C ALA A 65 3.58 6.81 24.66
N PRO A 66 3.27 5.72 25.39
CA PRO A 66 2.50 5.90 26.62
C PRO A 66 3.22 7.03 27.38
N PRO A 67 2.52 7.90 28.15
CA PRO A 67 3.26 8.69 29.13
C PRO A 67 4.12 7.66 29.85
N ALA A 68 5.44 7.75 29.66
CA ALA A 68 6.35 6.91 30.39
C ALA A 68 5.84 7.06 31.80
N SER A 69 5.42 5.94 32.39
CA SER A 69 5.00 5.83 33.76
C SER A 69 6.19 6.33 34.56
N GLY A 70 6.29 7.65 34.65
CA GLY A 70 7.19 8.40 35.46
C GLY A 70 6.65 8.10 36.83
N THR A 71 7.29 7.13 37.46
CA THR A 71 8.14 7.45 38.59
C THR A 71 7.78 8.83 39.15
N GLU A 72 6.91 8.80 40.15
CA GLU A 72 6.70 9.92 41.05
C GLU A 72 8.07 10.54 41.33
N PRO A 73 8.26 11.86 41.07
CA PRO A 73 9.45 12.54 41.52
C PRO A 73 9.41 12.50 43.04
N SER A 74 10.26 11.65 43.59
CA SER A 74 10.63 11.61 44.99
C SER A 74 11.31 12.92 45.38
N ILE A 75 10.55 14.00 45.56
CA ILE A 75 11.04 15.24 46.19
C ILE A 75 9.93 15.89 47.04
N GLN A 76 10.11 15.69 48.35
CA GLN A 76 9.63 16.42 49.54
C GLN A 76 8.26 16.08 50.14
#